data_AF-L0DPQ5-F1
#
_entry.id   AF-L0DPQ5-F1
#
_cell.length_a   1.000
_cell.length_b   1.000
_cell.length_c   1.000
_cell.angle_alpha   90.00
_cell.angle_beta   90.00
_cell.angle_gamma   90.00
#
_symmetry.space_group_name_H-M   'P 1'
#
loop_
_entity.id
_entity.type
_entity.pdbx_description
1 polymer ?
#
loop_
_entity_poly.entity_id
_entity_poly.type
_entity_poly.pdbx_seq_one_letter_code
_entity_poly.pdbx_strand_id
1 'polypeptide(L)'
;MDARPKTRQIHRERKAPTPQPPRGAKQIIIPMNRPQYDDLWHQPDRLMYWYRLIERLGRNSLVGTTVRDAAALPTHLAADEHHADWVGRKGDIATTVGDGCVLGVALSASSADDAHLQEAYGVFAAEARDVEPEYAPETVNTNGWAATRNAFLA
;
A
#
# COMPACT_ATOMS: atom_id res chain seq x y z
N MET A 1 12.45 -1.08 -30.66
CA MET A 1 13.16 -0.67 -31.89
C MET A 1 14.58 -0.33 -31.53
N ASP A 2 15.54 -0.87 -32.29
CA ASP A 2 16.97 -0.81 -31.97
C ASP A 2 17.66 0.42 -32.57
N ALA A 3 18.31 1.19 -31.70
CA ALA A 3 19.21 2.28 -32.06
C ALA A 3 20.63 1.76 -32.31
N ARG A 4 21.35 2.39 -33.25
CA ARG A 4 22.70 1.98 -33.70
C ARG A 4 23.78 2.16 -32.62
N PRO A 5 24.90 1.43 -32.71
CA PRO A 5 25.89 1.37 -31.64
C PRO A 5 26.78 2.62 -31.62
N LYS A 6 26.90 3.23 -30.43
CA LYS A 6 27.80 4.34 -30.02
C LYS A 6 27.25 5.78 -29.99
N THR A 7 25.95 6.01 -30.08
CA THR A 7 25.44 7.37 -29.79
C THR A 7 25.35 7.60 -28.29
N ARG A 8 26.40 8.17 -27.69
CA ARG A 8 26.33 8.79 -26.36
C ARG A 8 25.84 10.24 -26.54
N GLN A 9 24.62 10.52 -26.09
CA GLN A 9 24.17 11.88 -25.83
C GLN A 9 23.48 11.92 -24.47
N ILE A 10 24.08 12.68 -23.55
CA ILE A 10 23.46 13.05 -22.28
C ILE A 10 22.99 14.50 -22.47
N HIS A 11 21.72 14.66 -22.82
CA HIS A 11 21.05 15.96 -22.73
C HIS A 11 20.27 16.02 -21.42
N ARG A 12 20.70 16.95 -20.56
CA ARG A 12 20.06 17.28 -19.28
C ARG A 12 19.00 18.35 -19.51
N GLU A 13 17.99 18.04 -20.29
CA GLU A 13 16.72 18.76 -20.26
C GLU A 13 15.64 17.75 -19.91
N ARG A 14 15.06 17.87 -18.71
CA ARG A 14 13.95 17.04 -18.28
C ARG A 14 12.76 17.37 -19.16
N LYS A 15 12.45 16.49 -20.11
CA LYS A 15 11.12 16.43 -20.72
C LYS A 15 10.10 16.34 -19.58
N ALA A 16 9.05 17.15 -19.62
CA ALA A 16 7.98 17.06 -18.63
C ALA A 16 7.52 15.59 -18.57
N PRO A 17 7.40 15.01 -17.36
CA PRO A 17 7.05 13.61 -17.23
C PRO A 17 5.71 13.36 -17.92
N THR A 18 5.63 12.27 -18.69
CA THR A 18 4.36 11.70 -19.10
C THR A 18 3.49 11.58 -17.84
N PRO A 19 2.18 11.91 -17.90
CA PRO A 19 1.30 11.68 -16.76
C PRO A 19 1.42 10.21 -16.37
N GLN A 20 2.05 9.95 -15.23
CA GLN A 20 2.02 8.62 -14.65
C GLN A 20 0.62 8.43 -14.09
N PRO A 21 0.04 7.22 -14.19
CA PRO A 21 -1.10 6.88 -13.35
C PRO A 21 -0.72 7.21 -11.89
N PRO A 22 -1.67 7.69 -11.07
CA PRO A 22 -1.37 8.05 -9.69
C PRO A 22 -0.70 6.86 -9.01
N ARG A 23 0.60 6.96 -8.76
CA ARG A 23 1.35 5.95 -8.01
C ARG A 23 0.70 5.87 -6.64
N GLY A 24 0.31 4.65 -6.24
CA GLY A 24 -0.46 4.34 -5.04
C GLY A 24 -0.22 5.34 -3.91
N ALA A 25 -1.20 6.19 -3.67
CA ALA A 25 -1.25 6.98 -2.47
C ALA A 25 -1.77 6.05 -1.38
N LYS A 26 -0.93 5.75 -0.37
CA LYS A 26 -1.25 5.57 1.07
C LYS A 26 -0.19 4.63 1.68
N GLN A 27 0.88 5.21 2.20
CA GLN A 27 1.04 5.49 3.64
C GLN A 27 1.40 4.22 4.42
N ILE A 28 2.71 3.99 4.62
CA ILE A 28 3.15 3.15 5.74
C ILE A 28 2.57 3.76 7.00
N ILE A 29 1.74 3.00 7.70
CA ILE A 29 1.37 3.26 9.08
C ILE A 29 2.61 2.93 9.90
N ILE A 30 3.27 3.96 10.41
CA ILE A 30 4.27 3.78 11.45
C ILE A 30 3.52 3.94 12.77
N PRO A 31 3.16 2.84 13.46
CA PRO A 31 2.49 2.95 14.74
C PRO A 31 3.42 3.67 15.70
N MET A 32 2.96 4.80 16.21
CA MET A 32 3.71 5.62 17.15
C MET A 32 2.76 6.04 18.27
N ASN A 33 3.16 5.82 19.52
CA ASN A 33 2.34 6.21 20.65
C ASN A 33 2.35 7.74 20.81
N ARG A 34 1.35 8.27 21.54
CA ARG A 34 1.18 9.72 21.70
C ARG A 34 2.44 10.42 22.26
N PRO A 35 3.13 9.89 23.29
CA PRO A 35 4.39 10.45 23.75
C PRO A 35 5.47 10.51 22.67
N GLN A 36 5.65 9.45 21.88
CA GLN A 36 6.62 9.41 20.79
C GLN A 36 6.30 10.42 19.68
N TYR A 37 5.01 10.68 19.41
CA TYR A 37 4.58 11.71 18.47
C TYR A 37 4.88 13.12 18.99
N ASP A 38 4.56 13.39 20.26
CA ASP A 38 4.78 14.71 20.86
C ASP A 38 6.29 15.01 20.96
N ASP A 39 7.11 14.03 21.36
CA ASP A 39 8.57 14.14 21.43
C ASP A 39 9.25 14.31 20.05
N LEU A 40 8.59 13.85 18.97
CA LEU A 40 9.11 13.95 17.62
C LEU A 40 9.39 15.41 17.22
N TRP A 41 8.50 16.31 17.61
CA TRP A 41 8.58 17.74 17.28
C TRP A 41 9.73 18.46 17.99
N HIS A 42 10.27 17.85 19.05
CA HIS A 42 11.39 18.38 19.82
C HIS A 42 12.72 17.72 19.46
N GLN A 43 12.72 16.72 18.57
CA GLN A 43 13.91 15.96 18.15
C GLN A 43 14.04 15.95 16.62
N PRO A 44 14.71 16.96 16.02
CA PRO A 44 14.79 17.11 14.56
C PRO A 44 15.42 15.88 13.87
N ASP A 45 16.35 15.20 14.53
CA ASP A 45 16.97 13.98 13.99
C ASP A 45 15.98 12.82 13.89
N ARG A 46 15.09 12.66 14.87
CA ARG A 46 14.02 11.64 14.84
C ARG A 46 12.95 11.99 13.81
N LEU A 47 12.60 13.27 13.69
CA LEU A 47 11.69 13.74 12.65
C LEU A 47 12.23 13.40 11.25
N MET A 48 13.53 13.66 11.01
CA MET A 48 14.17 13.33 9.74
C MET A 48 14.30 11.81 9.49
N TYR A 49 14.52 11.00 10.53
CA TYR A 49 14.53 9.54 10.42
C TYR A 49 13.18 9.00 9.91
N TRP A 50 12.08 9.38 10.56
CA TRP A 50 10.74 8.93 10.18
C TRP A 50 10.27 9.50 8.85
N TYR A 51 10.56 10.78 8.59
CA TYR A 51 10.32 11.39 7.29
C TYR A 51 11.00 10.60 6.17
N ARG A 52 12.28 10.23 6.35
CA ARG A 52 13.01 9.41 5.37
C ARG A 52 12.40 8.04 5.19
N LEU A 53 11.97 7.37 6.27
CA LEU A 53 11.32 6.06 6.17
C LEU A 53 10.00 6.13 5.38
N ILE A 54 9.14 7.10 5.69
CA ILE A 54 7.87 7.29 4.98
C ILE A 54 8.13 7.64 3.51
N GLU A 55 9.05 8.56 3.25
CA GLU A 55 9.41 9.00 1.90
C GLU A 55 10.04 7.89 1.03
N ARG A 56 10.81 6.98 1.64
CA ARG A 56 11.62 5.98 0.90
C ARG A 56 11.01 4.60 0.89
N LEU A 57 10.41 4.17 2.00
CA LEU A 57 9.78 2.86 2.10
C LEU A 57 8.27 2.96 1.89
N GLY A 58 7.64 4.05 2.32
CA GLY A 58 6.17 4.15 2.37
C GLY A 58 5.45 4.48 1.08
N ARG A 59 6.17 4.45 -0.03
CA ARG A 59 5.67 4.72 -1.38
C ARG A 59 5.80 3.53 -2.32
N ASN A 60 6.42 2.45 -1.86
CA ASN A 60 6.58 1.28 -2.69
C ASN A 60 5.32 0.43 -2.56
N SER A 61 4.87 -0.11 -3.68
CA SER A 61 3.85 -1.14 -3.66
C SER A 61 4.36 -2.34 -2.88
N LEU A 62 3.55 -2.82 -1.93
CA LEU A 62 3.82 -4.06 -1.23
C LEU A 62 3.82 -5.22 -2.22
N VAL A 63 2.76 -5.36 -3.03
CA VAL A 63 2.66 -6.48 -4.00
C VAL A 63 3.78 -6.43 -5.04
N GLY A 64 4.02 -5.29 -5.68
CA GLY A 64 5.07 -5.15 -6.68
C GLY A 64 6.50 -5.29 -6.14
N THR A 65 6.71 -5.21 -4.82
CA THR A 65 8.03 -5.48 -4.21
C THR A 65 8.19 -6.90 -3.70
N THR A 66 7.11 -7.57 -3.27
CA THR A 66 7.13 -8.93 -2.74
C THR A 66 6.86 -9.99 -3.81
N VAL A 67 6.02 -9.69 -4.81
CA VAL A 67 5.62 -10.59 -5.89
C VAL A 67 6.22 -10.09 -7.22
N ARG A 68 7.37 -10.66 -7.61
CA ARG A 68 8.10 -10.26 -8.82
C ARG A 68 7.67 -11.00 -10.08
N ASP A 69 6.95 -12.10 -9.92
CA ASP A 69 6.40 -12.93 -10.99
C ASP A 69 4.89 -12.98 -10.81
N ALA A 70 4.15 -12.64 -11.86
CA ALA A 70 2.69 -12.66 -11.87
C ALA A 70 2.13 -14.06 -11.50
N ALA A 71 2.83 -15.12 -11.90
CA ALA A 71 2.44 -16.50 -11.57
C ALA A 71 2.56 -16.83 -10.07
N ALA A 72 3.24 -15.99 -9.29
CA ALA A 72 3.37 -16.13 -7.83
C ALA A 72 2.33 -15.29 -7.07
N LEU A 73 1.39 -14.63 -7.75
CA LEU A 73 0.26 -13.99 -7.07
C LEU A 73 -0.62 -15.06 -6.40
N PRO A 74 -0.95 -14.92 -5.11
CA PRO A 74 -1.69 -15.97 -4.41
C PRO A 74 -3.12 -16.14 -4.92
N THR A 75 -3.52 -17.38 -5.15
CA THR A 75 -4.89 -17.76 -5.55
C THR A 75 -5.89 -17.61 -4.40
N HIS A 76 -5.43 -17.79 -3.17
CA HIS A 76 -6.24 -17.74 -1.96
C HIS A 76 -5.69 -16.69 -1.00
N LEU A 77 -6.57 -15.86 -0.46
CA LEU A 77 -6.22 -14.78 0.45
C LEU A 77 -6.90 -14.95 1.81
N ALA A 78 -6.35 -14.29 2.82
CA ALA A 78 -7.05 -13.94 4.04
C ALA A 78 -7.02 -12.42 4.22
N ALA A 79 -8.13 -11.87 4.68
CA ALA A 79 -8.30 -10.45 4.95
C ALA A 79 -8.93 -10.24 6.32
N ASP A 80 -8.35 -9.32 7.09
CA ASP A 80 -8.82 -8.96 8.43
C ASP A 80 -8.42 -7.52 8.77
N GLU A 81 -9.15 -6.93 9.72
CA GLU A 81 -8.91 -5.59 10.22
C GLU A 81 -8.39 -5.62 11.66
N HIS A 82 -7.24 -4.99 11.89
CA HIS A 82 -6.77 -4.73 13.25
C HIS A 82 -7.24 -3.36 13.72
N HIS A 83 -8.04 -3.33 14.79
CA HIS A 83 -8.44 -2.09 15.45
C HIS A 83 -7.21 -1.39 16.05
N ALA A 84 -7.00 -0.13 15.70
CA ALA A 84 -5.86 0.66 16.14
C ALA A 84 -6.26 2.07 16.57
N ASP A 85 -5.57 2.60 17.58
CA ASP A 85 -5.63 4.03 17.89
C ASP A 85 -4.62 4.77 17.00
N TRP A 86 -5.11 5.69 16.18
CA TRP A 86 -4.33 6.50 15.25
C TRP A 86 -4.61 7.99 15.48
N VAL A 87 -3.57 8.76 15.83
CA VAL A 87 -3.64 10.23 16.05
C VAL A 87 -4.76 10.59 17.06
N GLY A 88 -4.94 9.75 18.09
CA GLY A 88 -5.98 9.94 19.12
C GLY A 88 -7.40 9.67 18.64
N ARG A 89 -7.57 8.98 17.51
CA ARG A 89 -8.86 8.53 16.97
C ARG A 89 -8.81 7.02 16.75
N LYS A 90 -9.96 6.37 16.73
CA LYS A 90 -10.06 4.98 16.28
C LYS A 90 -9.87 4.91 14.77
N GLY A 91 -9.18 3.88 14.32
CA GLY A 91 -9.09 3.48 12.93
C GLY A 91 -8.83 1.99 12.85
N ASP A 92 -8.92 1.46 11.65
CA ASP A 92 -8.76 0.04 11.40
C ASP A 92 -7.67 -0.18 10.36
N ILE A 93 -6.79 -1.15 10.62
CA ILE A 93 -5.70 -1.51 9.71
C ILE A 93 -6.16 -2.72 8.90
N ALA A 94 -6.67 -2.45 7.69
CA ALA A 94 -7.04 -3.48 6.74
C ALA A 94 -5.77 -4.20 6.25
N THR A 95 -5.72 -5.51 6.44
CA THR A 95 -4.55 -6.33 6.13
C THR A 95 -4.94 -7.48 5.22
N THR A 96 -4.22 -7.63 4.11
CA THR A 96 -4.38 -8.74 3.16
C THR A 96 -3.12 -9.59 3.14
N VAL A 97 -3.29 -10.90 3.29
CA VAL A 97 -2.20 -11.89 3.24
C VAL A 97 -2.54 -13.05 2.31
N GLY A 98 -1.51 -13.69 1.77
CA GLY A 98 -1.66 -14.86 0.89
C GLY A 98 -0.30 -15.54 0.69
N ASP A 99 -0.32 -16.87 0.58
CA ASP A 99 0.89 -17.71 0.40
C ASP A 99 2.05 -17.37 1.37
N GLY A 100 1.72 -17.10 2.63
CA GLY A 100 2.71 -16.76 3.66
C GLY A 100 3.32 -15.35 3.55
N CYS A 101 2.80 -14.50 2.67
CA CYS A 101 3.25 -13.12 2.49
C CYS A 101 2.19 -12.09 2.92
N VAL A 102 2.65 -10.95 3.44
CA VAL A 102 1.82 -9.75 3.59
C VAL A 102 1.78 -9.03 2.26
N LEU A 103 0.59 -8.78 1.74
CA LEU A 103 0.36 -8.23 0.40
C LEU A 103 -0.29 -6.85 0.44
N GLY A 104 -1.03 -6.54 1.51
CA GLY A 104 -1.69 -5.26 1.68
C GLY A 104 -1.76 -4.86 3.15
N VAL A 105 -1.47 -3.59 3.43
CA VAL A 105 -1.68 -2.96 4.74
C VAL A 105 -2.12 -1.52 4.48
N ALA A 106 -3.35 -1.17 4.83
CA ALA A 106 -3.90 0.16 4.61
C ALA A 106 -4.74 0.64 5.79
N LEU A 107 -4.64 1.93 6.10
CA LEU A 107 -5.42 2.56 7.16
C LEU A 107 -6.82 2.90 6.63
N SER A 108 -7.84 2.30 7.24
CA SER A 108 -9.23 2.74 7.14
C SER A 108 -9.44 3.84 8.19
N ALA A 109 -9.26 5.10 7.77
CA ALA A 109 -9.33 6.23 8.69
C ALA A 109 -10.79 6.57 9.02
N SER A 110 -11.13 6.56 10.31
CA SER A 110 -12.41 7.03 10.89
C SER A 110 -13.56 6.02 10.98
N SER A 111 -13.58 4.95 10.18
CA SER A 111 -14.64 3.93 10.20
C SER A 111 -14.19 2.63 9.53
N ALA A 112 -14.88 1.52 9.81
CA ALA A 112 -14.77 0.23 9.14
C ALA A 112 -16.09 -0.14 8.42
N ASP A 113 -16.72 0.85 7.79
CA ASP A 113 -17.87 0.67 6.91
C ASP A 113 -17.46 0.33 5.47
N ASP A 114 -18.46 0.06 4.62
CA ASP A 114 -18.27 -0.38 3.24
C ASP A 114 -17.33 0.56 2.45
N ALA A 115 -17.53 1.87 2.53
CA ALA A 115 -16.77 2.82 1.72
C ALA A 115 -15.30 2.87 2.14
N HIS A 116 -15.04 2.90 3.46
CA HIS A 116 -13.67 3.02 3.96
C HIS A 116 -12.90 1.70 3.80
N LEU A 117 -13.53 0.54 4.00
CA LEU A 117 -12.87 -0.74 3.76
C LEU A 117 -12.67 -1.03 2.28
N GLN A 118 -13.58 -0.61 1.40
CA GLN A 118 -13.36 -0.67 -0.05
C GLN A 118 -12.16 0.19 -0.45
N GLU A 119 -12.03 1.40 0.10
CA GLU A 119 -10.87 2.26 -0.14
C GLU A 119 -9.56 1.63 0.37
N ALA A 120 -9.57 1.04 1.57
CA ALA A 120 -8.39 0.46 2.20
C ALA A 120 -7.93 -0.83 1.48
N TYR A 121 -8.82 -1.81 1.28
CA TYR A 121 -8.49 -3.03 0.54
C TYR A 121 -8.24 -2.78 -0.95
N GLY A 122 -8.82 -1.70 -1.50
CA GLY A 122 -8.59 -1.25 -2.87
C GLY A 122 -7.12 -0.94 -3.17
N VAL A 123 -6.31 -0.61 -2.15
CA VAL A 123 -4.86 -0.44 -2.31
C VAL A 123 -4.21 -1.75 -2.75
N PHE A 124 -4.48 -2.86 -2.05
CA PHE A 124 -4.00 -4.18 -2.47
C PHE A 124 -4.52 -4.56 -3.86
N ALA A 125 -5.81 -4.33 -4.13
CA ALA A 125 -6.41 -4.68 -5.41
C ALA A 125 -5.76 -3.94 -6.59
N ALA A 126 -5.45 -2.65 -6.42
CA ALA A 126 -4.75 -1.86 -7.43
C ALA A 126 -3.31 -2.37 -7.63
N GLU A 127 -2.57 -2.60 -6.55
CA GLU A 127 -1.19 -3.08 -6.61
C GLU A 127 -1.06 -4.49 -7.21
N ALA A 128 -2.00 -5.39 -6.93
CA ALA A 128 -2.04 -6.71 -7.54
C ALA A 128 -2.32 -6.63 -9.05
N ARG A 129 -3.20 -5.71 -9.47
CA ARG A 129 -3.51 -5.48 -10.89
C ARG A 129 -2.39 -4.76 -11.65
N ASP A 130 -1.54 -4.01 -10.95
CA ASP A 130 -0.31 -3.48 -11.53
C ASP A 130 0.68 -4.59 -11.91
N VAL A 131 0.62 -5.75 -11.22
CA VAL A 131 1.44 -6.94 -11.52
C VAL A 131 0.77 -7.83 -12.57
N GLU A 132 -0.52 -8.12 -12.40
CA GLU A 132 -1.33 -8.92 -13.33
C GLU A 132 -2.70 -8.25 -13.55
N PRO A 133 -2.93 -7.59 -14.70
CA PRO A 133 -4.13 -6.79 -14.96
C PRO A 133 -5.46 -7.50 -14.72
N GLU A 134 -5.53 -8.82 -14.95
CA GLU A 134 -6.74 -9.62 -14.79
C GLU A 134 -6.83 -10.33 -13.44
N TYR A 135 -5.94 -10.03 -12.49
CA TYR A 135 -5.90 -10.71 -11.19
C TYR A 135 -7.21 -10.58 -10.42
N ALA A 136 -7.74 -11.74 -10.04
CA ALA A 136 -8.80 -11.90 -9.07
C ALA A 136 -8.51 -13.17 -8.23
N PRO A 137 -8.55 -13.09 -6.89
CA PRO A 137 -8.40 -14.28 -6.04
C PRO A 137 -9.60 -15.22 -6.22
N GLU A 138 -9.37 -16.53 -6.16
CA GLU A 138 -10.46 -17.52 -6.19
C GLU A 138 -11.24 -17.56 -4.89
N THR A 139 -10.54 -17.39 -3.76
CA THR A 139 -11.15 -17.36 -2.43
C THR A 139 -10.50 -16.32 -1.55
N VAL A 140 -11.31 -15.74 -0.65
CA VAL A 140 -10.86 -14.82 0.39
C VAL A 140 -11.49 -15.24 1.70
N ASN A 141 -10.67 -15.63 2.68
CA ASN A 141 -11.13 -15.90 4.04
C ASN A 141 -11.26 -14.59 4.81
N THR A 142 -12.40 -14.36 5.48
CA THR A 142 -12.70 -13.13 6.22
C THR A 142 -13.32 -13.45 7.58
N ASN A 143 -13.27 -12.52 8.52
CA ASN A 143 -13.81 -12.66 9.90
C ASN A 143 -15.36 -12.60 9.99
N GLY A 144 -16.06 -12.50 8.86
CA GLY A 144 -17.53 -12.45 8.78
C GLY A 144 -18.13 -11.03 8.85
N TRP A 145 -17.32 -9.98 8.98
CA TRP A 145 -17.78 -8.60 8.89
C TRP A 145 -18.31 -8.30 7.48
N ALA A 146 -19.51 -7.70 7.40
CA ALA A 146 -20.19 -7.50 6.12
C ALA A 146 -19.43 -6.57 5.19
N ALA A 147 -18.87 -5.47 5.73
CA ALA A 147 -18.14 -4.49 4.95
C ALA A 147 -16.84 -5.05 4.36
N THR A 148 -16.15 -5.94 5.09
CA THR A 148 -14.97 -6.66 4.58
C THR A 148 -15.35 -7.49 3.35
N ARG A 149 -16.45 -8.24 3.41
CA ARG A 149 -16.92 -9.03 2.26
C ARG A 149 -17.32 -8.14 1.09
N ASN A 150 -18.02 -7.03 1.35
CA ASN A 150 -18.42 -6.09 0.32
C ASN A 150 -17.21 -5.48 -0.41
N ALA A 151 -16.13 -5.17 0.31
CA ALA A 151 -14.91 -4.62 -0.27
C ALA A 151 -14.25 -5.54 -1.32
N PHE A 152 -14.38 -6.87 -1.18
CA PHE A 152 -13.88 -7.85 -2.16
C PHE A 152 -14.89 -8.21 -3.27
N LEU A 153 -16.14 -7.75 -3.17
CA LEU A 153 -17.20 -7.94 -4.18
C LEU A 153 -17.41 -6.72 -5.08
N ALA A 154 -16.82 -5.58 -4.72
CA ALA A 154 -16.97 -4.29 -5.41
C ALA A 154 -15.99 -4.10 -6.57
#